data_AF-A0A9D8MQT3-F1
#
_entry.id   AF-A0A9D8MQT3-F1
#
_cell.length_a   1.000
_cell.length_b   1.000
_cell.length_c   1.000
_cell.angle_alpha   90.00
_cell.angle_beta   90.00
_cell.angle_gamma   90.00
#
_symmetry.space_group_name_H-M   'P 1'
#
loop_
_entity.id
_entity.type
_entity.pdbx_description
1 polymer ?
#
loop_
_entity_poly.entity_id
_entity_poly.type
_entity_poly.pdbx_seq_one_letter_code
_entity_poly.pdbx_strand_id
1 'polypeptide(L)'
;MKPQNYGFLAGALMLLSAPLLAQNPIIRDNFTADPSAHVFNGRVYLYPSHDIPAPYDYNRKDWFCMADYHVYSSDNLVDWVDHGVIVDQTYVPWVNTRSYSMWAPDCNVKDGKYYFYFPANNRIGLATADQPYGPFRVEEQPIQGANGIDPCIFIDDDGTPYLIWSGMGMQIAKLKDNMKEFDGASRSIQHNTPQSGMKEGPFMFKRNGIYYFTFPWAEKERETLAYCMGSSPYG
;
A
#
# COMPACT_ATOMS: atom_id res chain seq x y z
N MET A 1 17.56 35.96 70.99
CA MET A 1 16.87 35.77 69.69
C MET A 1 17.91 35.95 68.58
N LYS A 2 18.24 34.88 67.85
CA LYS A 2 19.12 34.95 66.65
C LYS A 2 18.22 34.82 65.42
N PRO A 3 18.38 35.66 64.37
CA PRO A 3 17.53 35.60 63.20
C PRO A 3 17.87 34.40 62.31
N GLN A 4 16.82 33.80 61.74
CA GLN A 4 16.89 32.70 60.78
C GLN A 4 17.31 33.24 59.41
N ASN A 5 18.36 32.67 58.83
CA ASN A 5 18.72 32.87 57.42
C ASN A 5 18.04 31.78 56.59
N TYR A 6 16.96 32.13 55.88
CA TYR A 6 16.42 31.30 54.80
C TYR A 6 17.18 31.62 53.52
N GLY A 7 18.18 30.80 53.19
CA GLY A 7 18.82 30.83 51.89
C GLY A 7 17.85 30.31 50.83
N PHE A 8 17.32 31.20 49.99
CA PHE A 8 16.63 30.81 48.77
C PHE A 8 17.67 30.26 47.77
N LEU A 9 17.70 28.95 47.57
CA LEU A 9 18.33 28.37 46.38
C LEU A 9 17.41 28.61 45.19
N ALA A 10 17.76 29.59 44.35
CA ALA A 10 17.18 29.70 43.02
C ALA A 10 17.86 28.66 42.11
N GLY A 11 17.24 27.50 41.95
CA GLY A 11 17.65 26.51 40.95
C GLY A 11 17.29 27.03 39.56
N ALA A 12 18.30 27.37 38.74
CA ALA A 12 18.09 27.67 37.33
C ALA A 12 17.71 26.40 36.58
N LEU A 13 16.46 26.30 36.13
CA LEU A 13 16.00 25.22 35.28
C LEU A 13 16.56 25.46 33.87
N MET A 14 17.64 24.77 33.50
CA MET A 14 18.09 24.74 32.10
C MET A 14 17.12 23.87 31.30
N LEU A 15 16.28 24.51 30.49
CA LEU A 15 15.50 23.82 29.47
C LEU A 15 16.47 23.31 28.40
N LEU A 16 16.78 22.02 28.44
CA LEU A 16 17.44 21.33 27.33
C LEU A 16 16.45 21.29 26.16
N SER A 17 16.69 22.12 25.15
CA SER A 17 16.01 22.01 23.86
C SER A 17 16.55 20.78 23.13
N ALA A 18 15.83 19.65 23.22
CA ALA A 18 16.09 18.51 22.35
C ALA A 18 15.58 18.86 20.94
N PRO A 19 16.40 18.65 19.89
CA PRO A 19 15.92 18.84 18.52
C PRO A 19 14.81 17.83 18.23
N LEU A 20 13.62 18.34 17.90
CA LEU A 20 12.56 17.52 17.29
C LEU A 20 12.97 17.25 15.85
N LEU A 21 13.38 16.02 15.55
CA LEU A 21 13.55 15.57 14.18
C LEU A 21 12.17 15.22 13.60
N ALA A 22 11.91 15.65 12.36
CA ALA A 22 10.71 15.24 11.65
C ALA A 22 10.71 13.72 11.44
N GLN A 23 9.59 13.06 11.70
CA GLN A 23 9.41 11.62 11.49
C GLN A 23 9.55 11.24 10.01
N ASN A 24 9.16 12.15 9.11
CA ASN A 24 9.07 11.88 7.68
C ASN A 24 10.34 12.26 6.91
N PRO A 25 10.66 11.55 5.80
CA PRO A 25 10.03 10.29 5.38
C PRO A 25 10.33 9.15 6.38
N ILE A 26 9.36 8.23 6.52
CA ILE A 26 9.43 7.13 7.49
C ILE A 26 10.47 6.06 7.10
N ILE A 27 10.71 5.89 5.79
CA ILE A 27 11.81 5.10 5.22
C ILE A 27 12.84 6.07 4.66
N ARG A 28 14.13 5.83 4.90
CA ARG A 28 15.21 6.79 4.58
C ARG A 28 16.40 6.20 3.84
N ASP A 29 16.48 4.88 3.79
CA ASP A 29 17.52 4.08 3.16
C ASP A 29 17.12 3.57 1.77
N ASN A 30 15.82 3.53 1.46
CA ASN A 30 15.27 3.24 0.13
C ASN A 30 14.32 4.35 -0.34
N PHE A 31 14.12 4.45 -1.66
CA PHE A 31 13.08 5.28 -2.25
C PHE A 31 11.81 4.45 -2.42
N THR A 32 10.75 4.83 -1.71
CA THR A 32 9.49 4.07 -1.67
C THR A 32 8.34 4.93 -2.16
N ALA A 33 7.45 4.34 -2.95
CA ALA A 33 6.22 4.97 -3.41
C ALA A 33 5.00 4.08 -3.11
N ASP A 34 3.82 4.56 -3.50
CA ASP A 34 2.56 3.80 -3.51
C ASP A 34 2.27 2.95 -2.26
N PRO A 35 2.32 3.52 -1.04
CA PRO A 35 2.19 2.74 0.18
C PRO A 35 0.77 2.19 0.37
N SER A 36 0.65 0.89 0.57
CA SER A 36 -0.49 0.28 1.29
C SER A 36 -0.05 -0.13 2.70
N ALA A 37 -0.94 0.07 3.68
CA ALA A 37 -0.63 -0.18 5.09
C ALA A 37 -1.74 -0.97 5.78
N HIS A 38 -1.34 -2.00 6.53
CA HIS A 38 -2.26 -2.91 7.21
C HIS A 38 -1.79 -3.23 8.61
N VAL A 39 -2.75 -3.52 9.51
CA VAL A 39 -2.43 -4.00 10.85
C VAL A 39 -2.55 -5.52 10.87
N PHE A 40 -1.43 -6.21 11.04
CA PHE A 40 -1.38 -7.67 11.20
C PHE A 40 -0.67 -8.01 12.51
N ASN A 41 -1.24 -8.93 13.30
CA ASN A 41 -0.65 -9.39 14.56
C ASN A 41 -0.26 -8.25 15.52
N GLY A 42 -1.05 -7.18 15.56
CA GLY A 42 -0.80 -6.02 16.43
C GLY A 42 0.29 -5.05 15.97
N ARG A 43 0.82 -5.22 14.75
CA ARG A 43 1.85 -4.37 14.15
C ARG A 43 1.34 -3.74 12.86
N VAL A 44 1.85 -2.56 12.52
CA VAL A 44 1.64 -2.00 11.17
C VAL A 44 2.67 -2.62 10.23
N TYR A 45 2.19 -3.08 9.08
CA TYR A 45 2.99 -3.47 7.92
C TYR A 45 2.72 -2.50 6.78
N LEU A 46 3.78 -2.03 6.14
CA LEU A 46 3.77 -1.11 5.01
C LEU A 46 4.33 -1.83 3.79
N TYR A 47 3.55 -1.88 2.72
CA TYR A 47 3.89 -2.48 1.44
C TYR A 47 3.94 -1.38 0.37
N PRO A 48 5.11 -0.72 0.19
CA PRO A 48 5.31 0.22 -0.89
C PRO A 48 5.84 -0.47 -2.15
N SER A 49 5.77 0.22 -3.28
CA SER A 49 6.64 -0.02 -4.43
C SER A 49 8.05 0.55 -4.16
N HIS A 50 9.06 0.03 -4.86
CA HIS A 50 10.47 0.43 -4.70
C HIS A 50 11.01 1.13 -5.94
N ASP A 51 11.27 2.43 -5.82
CA ASP A 51 11.90 3.24 -6.88
C ASP A 51 13.41 3.02 -6.91
N ILE A 52 13.93 2.60 -8.07
CA ILE A 52 15.37 2.44 -8.30
C ILE A 52 15.86 3.38 -9.41
N PRO A 53 17.14 3.77 -9.40
CA PRO A 53 17.73 4.42 -10.56
C PRO A 53 17.61 3.55 -11.82
N ALA A 54 17.23 4.17 -12.94
CA ALA A 54 17.12 3.48 -14.21
C ALA A 54 18.45 2.79 -14.58
N PRO A 55 18.45 1.48 -14.86
CA PRO A 55 19.65 0.78 -15.28
C PRO A 55 20.22 1.36 -16.58
N TYR A 56 21.55 1.29 -16.74
CA TYR A 56 22.27 1.98 -17.82
C TYR A 56 21.73 1.68 -19.23
N ASP A 57 21.31 0.43 -19.44
CA ASP A 57 20.81 -0.11 -20.71
C ASP A 57 19.27 -0.17 -20.75
N TYR A 58 18.56 0.42 -19.78
CA TYR A 58 17.13 0.65 -19.86
C TYR A 58 16.82 1.82 -20.81
N ASN A 59 15.84 1.62 -21.69
CA ASN A 59 15.55 2.54 -22.79
C ASN A 59 14.68 3.75 -22.37
N ARG A 60 14.06 3.72 -21.18
CA ARG A 60 13.24 4.81 -20.65
C ARG A 60 13.90 5.43 -19.42
N LYS A 61 15.02 6.13 -19.64
CA LYS A 61 15.84 6.72 -18.56
C LYS A 61 15.11 7.82 -17.78
N ASP A 62 14.13 8.47 -18.39
CA ASP A 62 13.31 9.53 -17.79
C ASP A 62 11.97 9.00 -17.23
N TRP A 63 11.88 7.68 -16.95
CA TRP A 63 10.67 7.02 -16.45
C TRP A 63 10.93 6.34 -15.11
N PHE A 64 9.86 6.06 -14.36
CA PHE A 64 9.92 5.29 -13.12
C PHE A 64 10.48 3.89 -13.39
N CYS A 65 11.34 3.42 -12.50
CA CYS A 65 11.90 2.07 -12.57
C CYS A 65 11.65 1.37 -11.25
N MET A 66 10.81 0.34 -11.27
CA MET A 66 10.46 -0.45 -10.08
C MET A 66 10.64 -1.93 -10.37
N ALA A 67 11.63 -2.55 -9.72
CA ALA A 67 12.03 -3.93 -9.99
C ALA A 67 11.45 -4.94 -9.00
N ASP A 68 11.12 -4.49 -7.80
CA ASP A 68 10.85 -5.35 -6.66
C ASP A 68 10.01 -4.62 -5.60
N TYR A 69 9.72 -5.35 -4.52
CA TYR A 69 8.99 -4.85 -3.36
C TYR A 69 9.73 -5.22 -2.08
N HIS A 70 9.89 -4.25 -1.20
CA HIS A 70 10.21 -4.47 0.20
C HIS A 70 8.93 -4.43 1.05
N VAL A 71 8.99 -4.95 2.27
CA VAL A 71 7.95 -4.72 3.28
C VAL A 71 8.56 -4.24 4.58
N TYR A 72 7.93 -3.25 5.18
CA TYR A 72 8.38 -2.64 6.42
C TYR A 72 7.37 -2.89 7.53
N SER A 73 7.80 -2.96 8.78
CA SER A 73 6.88 -3.06 9.92
C SER A 73 7.26 -2.17 11.08
N SER A 74 6.27 -1.76 11.87
CA SER A 74 6.47 -0.97 13.08
C SER A 74 5.49 -1.36 14.18
N ASP A 75 5.97 -1.34 15.43
CA ASP A 75 5.15 -1.48 16.64
C ASP A 75 4.63 -0.13 17.15
N ASN A 76 5.32 0.96 16.82
CA ASN A 76 5.16 2.26 17.47
C ASN A 76 5.02 3.42 16.48
N LEU A 77 4.95 3.13 15.17
CA LEU A 77 4.89 4.08 14.05
C LEU A 77 6.13 4.98 13.92
N VAL A 78 7.16 4.71 14.71
CA VAL A 78 8.38 5.51 14.81
C VAL A 78 9.58 4.74 14.27
N ASP A 79 9.79 3.55 14.81
CA ASP A 79 10.87 2.65 14.44
C ASP A 79 10.35 1.64 13.43
N TRP A 80 10.98 1.57 12.26
CA TRP A 80 10.58 0.73 11.15
C TRP A 80 11.65 -0.34 10.88
N VAL A 81 11.21 -1.57 10.76
CA VAL A 81 12.04 -2.73 10.38
C VAL A 81 11.78 -3.04 8.92
N ASP A 82 12.81 -2.97 8.08
CA ASP A 82 12.79 -3.52 6.72
C ASP A 82 12.98 -5.04 6.79
N HIS A 83 12.06 -5.79 6.17
CA HIS A 83 12.14 -7.25 6.05
C HIS A 83 12.79 -7.72 4.75
N GLY A 84 13.30 -6.78 3.94
CA GLY A 84 13.95 -7.03 2.66
C GLY A 84 12.99 -7.27 1.51
N VAL A 85 13.54 -7.68 0.38
CA VAL A 85 12.79 -7.95 -0.86
C VAL A 85 11.86 -9.15 -0.68
N ILE A 86 10.55 -8.92 -0.86
CA ILE A 86 9.52 -9.95 -0.76
C ILE A 86 9.11 -10.55 -2.12
N VAL A 87 9.16 -9.76 -3.19
CA VAL A 87 8.87 -10.16 -4.57
C VAL A 87 9.74 -9.31 -5.49
N ASP A 88 10.35 -9.95 -6.50
CA ASP A 88 11.18 -9.31 -7.53
C ASP A 88 10.69 -9.75 -8.91
N GLN A 89 10.75 -8.87 -9.92
CA GLN A 89 10.32 -9.15 -11.29
C GLN A 89 10.97 -10.41 -11.90
N THR A 90 12.17 -10.78 -11.45
CA THR A 90 12.89 -12.00 -11.86
C THR A 90 12.27 -13.30 -11.35
N TYR A 91 11.44 -13.22 -10.30
CA TYR A 91 10.72 -14.37 -9.74
C TYR A 91 9.31 -14.51 -10.31
N VAL A 92 8.86 -13.60 -11.18
CA VAL A 92 7.51 -13.61 -11.74
C VAL A 92 7.54 -14.24 -13.15
N PRO A 93 7.05 -15.48 -13.35
CA PRO A 93 7.31 -16.25 -14.58
C PRO A 93 6.74 -15.64 -15.87
N TRP A 94 5.72 -14.79 -15.73
CA TRP A 94 4.99 -14.16 -16.84
C TRP A 94 5.35 -12.68 -17.03
N VAL A 95 6.34 -12.16 -16.29
CA VAL A 95 6.83 -10.79 -16.41
C VAL A 95 8.18 -10.78 -17.12
N ASN A 96 8.38 -9.79 -18.00
CA ASN A 96 9.70 -9.53 -18.54
C ASN A 96 10.58 -8.95 -17.43
N THR A 97 11.70 -9.62 -17.13
CA THR A 97 12.64 -9.24 -16.06
C THR A 97 13.33 -7.88 -16.24
N ARG A 98 12.99 -7.16 -17.31
CA ARG A 98 13.48 -5.83 -17.65
C ARG A 98 12.33 -4.83 -17.89
N SER A 99 11.11 -5.13 -17.44
CA SER A 99 9.98 -4.21 -17.59
C SER A 99 10.02 -3.07 -16.58
N TYR A 100 10.54 -3.32 -15.38
CA TYR A 100 10.57 -2.36 -14.25
C TYR A 100 9.18 -1.78 -13.95
N SER A 101 8.16 -2.64 -14.01
CA SER A 101 6.75 -2.27 -13.90
C SER A 101 6.09 -2.84 -12.64
N MET A 102 6.88 -3.10 -11.60
CA MET A 102 6.42 -3.56 -10.29
C MET A 102 5.86 -2.36 -9.49
N TRP A 103 4.74 -1.80 -9.95
CA TRP A 103 4.08 -0.60 -9.41
C TRP A 103 3.26 -0.87 -8.12
N ALA A 104 2.41 0.05 -7.69
CA ALA A 104 1.62 0.00 -6.44
C ALA A 104 1.07 -1.37 -6.04
N PRO A 105 1.49 -1.98 -4.91
CA PRO A 105 0.97 -3.25 -4.44
C PRO A 105 -0.04 -3.12 -3.28
N ASP A 106 -0.75 -4.21 -2.97
CA ASP A 106 -1.54 -4.33 -1.76
C ASP A 106 -1.50 -5.75 -1.18
N CYS A 107 -1.70 -5.88 0.14
CA CYS A 107 -1.67 -7.16 0.85
C CYS A 107 -2.84 -7.29 1.82
N ASN A 108 -3.44 -8.48 1.91
CA ASN A 108 -4.39 -8.79 2.98
C ASN A 108 -4.24 -10.22 3.49
N VAL A 109 -4.88 -10.54 4.61
CA VAL A 109 -4.82 -11.85 5.25
C VAL A 109 -6.20 -12.50 5.26
N LYS A 110 -6.28 -13.75 4.83
CA LYS A 110 -7.49 -14.58 4.92
C LYS A 110 -7.10 -15.99 5.36
N ASP A 111 -7.81 -16.55 6.33
CA ASP A 111 -7.61 -17.92 6.81
C ASP A 111 -6.14 -18.23 7.19
N GLY A 112 -5.46 -17.24 7.78
CA GLY A 112 -4.06 -17.34 8.23
C GLY A 112 -3.00 -17.25 7.11
N LYS A 113 -3.42 -17.04 5.85
CA LYS A 113 -2.52 -16.87 4.70
C LYS A 113 -2.55 -15.41 4.22
N TYR A 114 -1.39 -14.90 3.83
CA TYR A 114 -1.21 -13.55 3.31
C TYR A 114 -1.21 -13.60 1.78
N TYR A 115 -1.94 -12.65 1.19
CA TYR A 115 -2.17 -12.53 -0.25
C TYR A 115 -1.68 -11.15 -0.69
N PHE A 116 -0.54 -11.14 -1.37
CA PHE A 116 0.12 -9.94 -1.89
C PHE A 116 -0.19 -9.80 -3.38
N TYR A 117 -0.97 -8.79 -3.73
CA TYR A 117 -1.34 -8.45 -5.09
C TYR A 117 -0.45 -7.33 -5.60
N PHE A 118 0.03 -7.48 -6.83
CA PHE A 118 0.95 -6.52 -7.43
C PHE A 118 0.71 -6.38 -8.92
N PRO A 119 0.78 -5.17 -9.51
CA PRO A 119 0.66 -4.97 -10.93
C PRO A 119 2.00 -5.23 -11.62
N ALA A 120 1.96 -5.80 -12.82
CA ALA A 120 3.08 -5.82 -13.75
C ALA A 120 2.56 -5.84 -15.20
N ASN A 121 3.00 -4.90 -16.02
CA ASN A 121 2.60 -4.77 -17.43
C ASN A 121 1.06 -4.80 -17.64
N ASN A 122 0.32 -4.02 -16.84
CA ASN A 122 -1.15 -3.94 -16.86
C ASN A 122 -1.87 -5.28 -16.57
N ARG A 123 -1.25 -6.17 -15.79
CA ARG A 123 -1.86 -7.40 -15.28
C ARG A 123 -1.62 -7.48 -13.78
N ILE A 124 -2.58 -8.02 -13.04
CA ILE A 124 -2.45 -8.17 -11.59
C ILE A 124 -1.91 -9.56 -11.24
N GLY A 125 -0.72 -9.59 -10.64
CA GLY A 125 -0.12 -10.77 -10.03
C GLY A 125 -0.64 -11.04 -8.63
N LEU A 126 -0.39 -12.26 -8.16
CA LEU A 126 -0.62 -12.69 -6.79
C LEU A 126 0.61 -13.46 -6.30
N ALA A 127 1.03 -13.18 -5.08
CA ALA A 127 1.93 -14.03 -4.32
C ALA A 127 1.32 -14.36 -2.95
N THR A 128 1.66 -15.52 -2.40
CA THR A 128 1.13 -15.96 -1.10
C THR A 128 2.21 -16.33 -0.10
N ALA A 129 1.96 -16.06 1.19
CA ALA A 129 2.88 -16.36 2.28
C ALA A 129 2.13 -16.79 3.55
N ASP A 130 2.84 -17.43 4.47
CA ASP A 130 2.30 -17.79 5.80
C ASP A 130 2.66 -16.75 6.89
N GLN A 131 3.38 -15.69 6.50
CA GLN A 131 3.76 -14.55 7.33
C GLN A 131 3.54 -13.25 6.54
N PRO A 132 3.29 -12.12 7.21
CA PRO A 132 3.03 -10.85 6.53
C PRO A 132 4.21 -10.33 5.71
N TYR A 133 5.42 -10.79 6.01
CA TYR A 133 6.66 -10.42 5.32
C TYR A 133 7.27 -11.53 4.46
N GLY A 134 6.52 -12.61 4.22
CA GLY A 134 7.00 -13.72 3.39
C GLY A 134 7.73 -14.83 4.15
N PRO A 135 8.44 -15.73 3.44
CA PRO A 135 8.71 -15.69 2.00
C PRO A 135 7.43 -15.82 1.17
N PHE A 136 7.29 -14.97 0.15
CA PHE A 136 6.16 -15.02 -0.77
C PHE A 136 6.43 -15.97 -1.94
N ARG A 137 5.43 -16.79 -2.26
CA ARG A 137 5.41 -17.63 -3.46
C ARG A 137 4.51 -16.99 -4.51
N VAL A 138 5.11 -16.58 -5.62
CA VAL A 138 4.42 -15.98 -6.77
C VAL A 138 3.64 -17.05 -7.54
N GLU A 139 2.45 -16.70 -7.99
CA GLU A 139 1.64 -17.54 -8.87
C GLU A 139 2.17 -17.52 -10.32
N GLU A 140 2.12 -18.69 -10.97
CA GLU A 140 2.59 -18.91 -12.35
C GLU A 140 1.84 -18.10 -13.41
N GLN A 141 0.65 -17.59 -13.07
CA GLN A 141 -0.18 -16.78 -13.95
C GLN A 141 -0.77 -15.60 -13.16
N PRO A 142 -1.02 -14.45 -13.82
CA PRO A 142 -1.74 -13.35 -13.20
C PRO A 142 -3.22 -13.71 -13.00
N ILE A 143 -3.91 -12.93 -12.17
CA ILE A 143 -5.35 -13.01 -11.94
C ILE A 143 -6.08 -12.84 -13.27
N GLN A 144 -6.78 -13.88 -13.69
CA GLN A 144 -7.52 -13.87 -14.96
C GLN A 144 -8.70 -12.90 -14.87
N GLY A 145 -8.78 -11.97 -15.83
CA GLY A 145 -9.83 -10.95 -15.89
C GLY A 145 -9.51 -9.63 -15.19
N ALA A 146 -8.42 -9.53 -14.42
CA ALA A 146 -7.90 -8.27 -13.86
C ALA A 146 -6.78 -7.71 -14.75
N ASN A 147 -7.16 -6.97 -15.78
CA ASN A 147 -6.23 -6.19 -16.58
C ASN A 147 -6.24 -4.73 -16.07
N GLY A 148 -5.09 -4.23 -15.65
CA GLY A 148 -4.95 -2.92 -15.05
C GLY A 148 -3.78 -2.83 -14.06
N ILE A 149 -3.85 -1.83 -13.20
CA ILE A 149 -2.81 -1.46 -12.23
C ILE A 149 -3.44 -1.24 -10.85
N ASP A 150 -2.59 -0.96 -9.86
CA ASP A 150 -2.95 -0.53 -8.50
C ASP A 150 -4.07 -1.37 -7.87
N PRO A 151 -3.83 -2.67 -7.64
CA PRO A 151 -4.78 -3.51 -6.96
C PRO A 151 -4.98 -3.04 -5.51
N CYS A 152 -6.22 -3.15 -5.03
CA CYS A 152 -6.55 -3.09 -3.61
C CYS A 152 -7.39 -4.31 -3.25
N ILE A 153 -6.98 -5.02 -2.21
CA ILE A 153 -7.66 -6.20 -1.69
C ILE A 153 -8.42 -5.85 -0.41
N PHE A 154 -9.74 -5.78 -0.53
CA PHE A 154 -10.65 -5.51 0.59
C PHE A 154 -11.35 -6.81 1.01
N ILE A 155 -11.32 -7.14 2.30
CA ILE A 155 -12.08 -8.25 2.88
C ILE A 155 -13.12 -7.64 3.81
N ASP A 156 -14.40 -7.88 3.51
CA ASP A 156 -15.51 -7.34 4.29
C ASP A 156 -15.69 -8.10 5.62
N ASP A 157 -16.50 -7.54 6.52
CA ASP A 157 -16.73 -8.10 7.86
C ASP A 157 -17.34 -9.52 7.83
N ASP A 158 -18.03 -9.87 6.75
CA ASP A 158 -18.60 -11.21 6.52
C ASP A 158 -17.59 -12.21 5.93
N GLY A 159 -16.35 -11.78 5.72
CA GLY A 159 -15.27 -12.57 5.13
C GLY A 159 -15.23 -12.53 3.61
N THR A 160 -16.15 -11.82 2.95
CA THR A 160 -16.18 -11.73 1.49
C THR A 160 -14.98 -10.92 0.96
N PRO A 161 -14.15 -11.51 0.09
CA PRO A 161 -13.04 -10.80 -0.52
C PRO A 161 -13.44 -10.08 -1.81
N TYR A 162 -12.91 -8.89 -2.01
CA TYR A 162 -13.08 -8.04 -3.18
C TYR A 162 -11.72 -7.56 -3.68
N LEU A 163 -11.44 -7.78 -4.97
CA LEU A 163 -10.33 -7.15 -5.66
C LEU A 163 -10.82 -5.91 -6.38
N ILE A 164 -10.16 -4.78 -6.12
CA ILE A 164 -10.39 -3.50 -6.78
C ILE A 164 -9.12 -3.16 -7.55
N TRP A 165 -9.24 -2.55 -8.73
CA TRP A 165 -8.07 -2.15 -9.53
C TRP A 165 -8.40 -1.00 -10.48
N SER A 166 -7.37 -0.35 -11.01
CA SER A 166 -7.47 0.78 -11.94
C SER A 166 -6.82 0.49 -13.32
N GLY A 167 -6.67 1.50 -14.17
CA GLY A 167 -6.02 1.40 -15.50
C GLY A 167 -6.98 1.40 -16.71
N MET A 168 -8.24 1.02 -16.52
CA MET A 168 -9.33 1.16 -17.52
C MET A 168 -10.59 1.74 -16.86
N GLY A 169 -10.40 2.78 -16.05
CA GLY A 169 -11.35 3.16 -15.01
C GLY A 169 -11.18 2.30 -13.76
N MET A 170 -12.05 2.50 -12.77
CA MET A 170 -12.03 1.75 -11.52
C MET A 170 -12.99 0.58 -11.56
N GLN A 171 -12.46 -0.60 -11.28
CA GLN A 171 -13.18 -1.87 -11.34
C GLN A 171 -13.15 -2.54 -9.97
N ILE A 172 -14.23 -3.26 -9.64
CA ILE A 172 -14.32 -4.13 -8.47
C ILE A 172 -14.87 -5.49 -8.88
N ALA A 173 -14.33 -6.57 -8.34
CA ALA A 173 -14.88 -7.92 -8.48
C ALA A 173 -14.84 -8.65 -7.14
N LYS A 174 -15.90 -9.40 -6.84
CA LYS A 174 -15.88 -10.37 -5.74
C LYS A 174 -14.92 -11.50 -6.10
N LEU A 175 -14.09 -11.91 -5.17
CA LEU A 175 -13.22 -13.07 -5.29
C LEU A 175 -13.92 -14.31 -4.69
N LYS A 176 -13.58 -15.49 -5.21
CA LYS A 176 -13.84 -16.76 -4.52
C LYS A 176 -12.91 -16.90 -3.31
N ASP A 177 -13.20 -17.85 -2.43
CA ASP A 177 -12.39 -18.13 -1.23
C ASP A 177 -10.92 -18.45 -1.51
N ASN A 178 -10.60 -18.91 -2.72
CA ASN A 178 -9.22 -19.17 -3.13
C ASN A 178 -8.40 -17.90 -3.40
N MET A 179 -9.01 -16.71 -3.34
CA MET A 179 -8.41 -15.39 -3.55
C MET A 179 -7.79 -15.19 -4.94
N LYS A 180 -8.04 -16.10 -5.89
CA LYS A 180 -7.40 -16.15 -7.21
C LYS A 180 -8.36 -15.95 -8.36
N GLU A 181 -9.61 -16.37 -8.17
CA GLU A 181 -10.64 -16.35 -9.20
C GLU A 181 -11.77 -15.44 -8.79
N PHE A 182 -12.41 -14.81 -9.78
CA PHE A 182 -13.62 -14.03 -9.54
C PHE A 182 -14.85 -14.91 -9.33
N ASP A 183 -15.69 -14.46 -8.41
CA ASP A 183 -17.05 -14.95 -8.19
C ASP A 183 -18.03 -14.02 -8.93
N GLY A 184 -18.14 -14.22 -10.25
CA GLY A 184 -18.95 -13.40 -11.14
C GLY A 184 -18.17 -12.33 -11.91
N ALA A 185 -18.90 -11.41 -12.54
CA ALA A 185 -18.32 -10.36 -13.37
C ALA A 185 -17.85 -9.16 -12.54
N SER A 186 -16.76 -8.52 -12.98
CA SER A 186 -16.34 -7.22 -12.47
C SER A 186 -17.36 -6.13 -12.77
N ARG A 187 -17.43 -5.12 -11.91
CA ARG A 187 -18.28 -3.94 -12.07
C ARG A 187 -17.42 -2.69 -12.09
N SER A 188 -17.82 -1.69 -12.87
CA SER A 188 -17.23 -0.36 -12.74
C SER A 188 -17.81 0.35 -11.52
N ILE A 189 -16.95 0.95 -10.70
CA ILE A 189 -17.35 1.79 -9.56
C ILE A 189 -17.26 3.29 -9.86
N GLN A 190 -16.84 3.64 -11.09
CA GLN A 190 -16.61 5.01 -11.53
C GLN A 190 -17.88 5.86 -11.54
N HIS A 191 -19.05 5.24 -11.75
CA HIS A 191 -20.34 5.93 -11.76
C HIS A 191 -20.72 6.58 -10.43
N ASN A 192 -20.12 6.12 -9.33
CA ASN A 192 -20.39 6.61 -7.97
C ASN A 192 -19.34 7.64 -7.48
N THR A 193 -18.50 8.13 -8.39
CA THR A 193 -17.37 9.04 -8.07
C THR A 193 -17.44 10.34 -8.89
N PRO A 194 -16.82 11.44 -8.42
CA PRO A 194 -16.63 12.65 -9.24
C PRO A 194 -15.83 12.32 -10.51
N GLN A 195 -16.55 12.17 -11.63
CA GLN A 195 -15.98 11.62 -12.87
C GLN A 195 -14.82 12.45 -13.44
N SER A 196 -14.88 13.78 -13.29
CA SER A 196 -13.79 14.66 -13.72
C SER A 196 -12.67 14.62 -12.68
N GLY A 197 -11.64 13.82 -12.91
CA GLY A 197 -10.38 13.90 -12.17
C GLY A 197 -9.90 12.61 -11.49
N MET A 198 -10.73 11.58 -11.36
CA MET A 198 -10.29 10.28 -10.82
C MET A 198 -9.17 9.67 -11.70
N LYS A 199 -8.09 9.20 -11.07
CA LYS A 199 -6.91 8.65 -11.75
C LYS A 199 -6.75 7.14 -11.55
N GLU A 200 -6.21 6.75 -10.40
CA GLU A 200 -5.67 5.43 -10.11
C GLU A 200 -5.63 5.22 -8.58
N GLY A 201 -4.78 4.34 -8.06
CA GLY A 201 -4.57 4.15 -6.61
C GLY A 201 -5.84 3.92 -5.79
N PRO A 202 -6.74 2.99 -6.15
CA PRO A 202 -7.91 2.69 -5.35
C PRO A 202 -7.49 2.17 -3.98
N PHE A 203 -8.13 2.64 -2.92
CA PHE A 203 -8.01 2.03 -1.60
C PHE A 203 -9.37 2.02 -0.91
N MET A 204 -9.85 0.82 -0.55
CA MET A 204 -11.13 0.65 0.11
C MET A 204 -10.96 0.16 1.54
N PHE A 205 -11.66 0.81 2.46
CA PHE A 205 -11.79 0.35 3.84
C PHE A 205 -13.19 0.59 4.35
N LYS A 206 -13.56 -0.11 5.42
CA LYS A 206 -14.87 0.02 6.06
C LYS A 206 -14.70 0.56 7.47
N ARG A 207 -15.57 1.49 7.85
CA ARG A 207 -15.61 2.06 9.20
C ARG A 207 -17.04 2.36 9.60
N ASN A 208 -17.46 1.83 10.75
CA ASN A 208 -18.81 2.02 11.30
C ASN A 208 -19.94 1.67 10.31
N GLY A 209 -19.77 0.58 9.55
CA GLY A 209 -20.74 0.13 8.55
C GLY A 209 -20.76 0.94 7.23
N ILE A 210 -19.88 1.94 7.09
CA ILE A 210 -19.74 2.75 5.88
C ILE A 210 -18.49 2.32 5.12
N TYR A 211 -18.62 2.12 3.81
CA TYR A 211 -17.50 1.83 2.93
C TYR A 211 -16.90 3.15 2.46
N TYR A 212 -15.60 3.32 2.65
CA TYR A 212 -14.82 4.45 2.19
C TYR A 212 -13.94 4.00 1.04
N PHE A 213 -14.03 4.70 -0.08
CA PHE A 213 -13.22 4.46 -1.26
C PHE A 213 -12.39 5.69 -1.55
N THR A 214 -11.08 5.62 -1.34
CA THR A 214 -10.14 6.73 -1.57
C THR A 214 -9.33 6.52 -2.84
N PHE A 215 -8.93 7.61 -3.49
CA PHE A 215 -8.15 7.58 -4.73
C PHE A 215 -7.49 8.95 -5.00
N PRO A 216 -6.32 8.98 -5.67
CA PRO A 216 -5.81 10.16 -6.33
C PRO A 216 -6.82 10.78 -7.31
N TRP A 217 -7.09 12.07 -7.10
CA TRP A 217 -7.94 12.90 -7.91
C TRP A 217 -7.16 14.11 -8.39
N ALA A 218 -7.16 14.33 -9.70
CA ALA A 218 -6.43 15.42 -10.32
C ALA A 218 -7.36 16.54 -10.79
N GLU A 219 -7.01 17.77 -10.44
CA GLU A 219 -7.51 18.97 -11.08
C GLU A 219 -6.33 19.76 -11.63
N LYS A 220 -6.33 19.97 -12.95
CA LYS A 220 -5.21 20.59 -13.68
C LYS A 220 -3.92 19.77 -13.49
N GLU A 221 -2.87 20.39 -12.94
CA GLU A 221 -1.55 19.81 -12.73
C GLU A 221 -1.33 19.32 -11.29
N ARG A 222 -2.37 19.29 -10.44
CA ARG A 222 -2.26 18.86 -9.05
C ARG A 222 -3.09 17.62 -8.79
N GLU A 223 -2.48 16.64 -8.14
CA GLU A 223 -3.15 15.48 -7.58
C GLU A 223 -3.38 15.69 -6.08
N THR A 224 -4.59 15.38 -5.64
CA THR A 224 -4.98 15.34 -4.23
C THR A 224 -5.62 13.99 -3.94
N LEU A 225 -5.73 13.61 -2.67
CA LEU A 225 -6.53 12.43 -2.31
C LEU A 225 -7.99 12.86 -2.13
N ALA A 226 -8.87 12.20 -2.87
CA ALA A 226 -10.32 12.30 -2.70
C ALA A 226 -10.87 10.99 -2.11
N TYR A 227 -12.12 11.02 -1.67
CA TYR A 227 -12.83 9.82 -1.28
C TYR A 227 -14.32 9.90 -1.58
N CYS A 228 -14.94 8.74 -1.70
CA CYS A 228 -16.39 8.54 -1.77
C CYS A 228 -16.83 7.60 -0.64
N MET A 229 -18.12 7.66 -0.30
CA MET A 229 -18.72 6.80 0.72
C MET A 229 -19.89 6.03 0.12
N GLY A 230 -20.04 4.78 0.53
CA GLY A 230 -21.11 3.89 0.08
C GLY A 230 -21.73 3.09 1.22
N SER A 231 -22.91 2.53 0.92
CA SER A 231 -23.60 1.59 1.83
C SER A 231 -23.30 0.12 1.51
N SER A 232 -22.61 -0.11 0.40
CA SER A 232 -22.10 -1.41 -0.04
C SER A 232 -20.68 -1.28 -0.60
N PRO A 233 -19.92 -2.39 -0.77
CA PRO A 233 -18.64 -2.37 -1.46
C PRO A 233 -18.73 -1.83 -2.91
N TYR A 234 -19.91 -1.83 -3.51
CA TYR A 234 -20.13 -1.36 -4.89
C TYR A 234 -20.53 0.12 -4.96
N GLY A 235 -20.66 0.81 -3.83
CA GLY A 235 -21.39 2.08 -3.69
C GLY A 235 -22.74 1.87 -3.03
#